data_AF-A0A4R5ATR3-F1
#
_entry.id   AF-A0A4R5ATR3-F1
#
_cell.length_a   1.000
_cell.length_b   1.000
_cell.length_c   1.000
_cell.angle_alpha   90.00
_cell.angle_beta   90.00
_cell.angle_gamma   90.00
#
_symmetry.space_group_name_H-M   'P 1'
#
loop_
_entity.id
_entity.type
_entity.pdbx_description
1 polymer ?
#
loop_
_entity_poly.entity_id
_entity_poly.type
_entity_poly.pdbx_seq_one_letter_code
_entity_poly.pdbx_strand_id
1 'polypeptide(L)'
;MRRLLPEPAAAGVDPYDAYGNPPGLRLGMVMSVDGSVTDAEGWTDGLGGAADFRVFRTLRALADAILVGAGTVRTGRLGPARLRRDLRARRGR
;
A
#
# COMPACT_ATOMS: atom_id res chain seq x y z
N MET A 1 10.22 -5.94 20.22
CA MET A 1 10.81 -4.93 19.31
C MET A 1 10.55 -5.38 17.87
N ARG A 2 9.94 -4.52 17.04
CA ARG A 2 9.60 -4.83 15.63
C ARG A 2 10.83 -4.59 14.75
N ARG A 3 11.17 -5.58 13.92
CA ARG A 3 12.35 -5.62 13.03
C ARG A 3 12.46 -4.36 12.17
N LEU A 4 13.63 -3.72 12.17
CA LEU A 4 13.90 -2.44 11.47
C LEU A 4 14.70 -2.59 10.16
N LEU A 5 15.42 -3.70 9.95
CA LEU A 5 16.18 -3.97 8.71
C LEU A 5 15.82 -5.35 8.16
N PRO A 6 15.58 -5.50 6.85
CA PRO A 6 15.31 -6.81 6.28
C PRO A 6 16.64 -7.57 6.08
N GLU A 7 16.76 -8.71 6.75
CA GLU A 7 17.21 -9.90 6.01
C GLU A 7 16.31 -10.03 4.77
N PRO A 8 16.85 -10.42 3.60
CA PRO A 8 16.04 -10.60 2.40
C PRO A 8 14.75 -11.32 2.74
N ALA A 9 13.60 -10.76 2.34
CA ALA A 9 12.34 -11.43 2.56
C ALA A 9 12.47 -12.85 1.99
N ALA A 10 12.12 -13.86 2.79
CA ALA A 10 12.05 -15.23 2.29
C ALA A 10 11.22 -15.23 0.99
N ALA A 11 11.64 -16.00 0.00
CA ALA A 11 10.91 -16.08 -1.25
C ALA A 11 9.44 -16.48 -0.97
N GLY A 12 8.50 -15.84 -1.66
CA GLY A 12 7.09 -16.23 -1.60
C GLY A 12 6.24 -15.62 -0.48
N VAL A 13 6.65 -14.51 0.16
CA VAL A 13 5.76 -13.82 1.12
C VAL A 13 4.51 -13.29 0.41
N ASP A 14 3.35 -13.80 0.83
CA ASP A 14 2.03 -13.24 0.50
C ASP A 14 1.73 -12.04 1.43
N PRO A 15 1.62 -10.81 0.89
CA PRO A 15 1.27 -9.65 1.70
C PRO A 15 -0.06 -9.81 2.46
N TYR A 16 -1.01 -10.58 1.95
CA TYR A 16 -2.33 -10.67 2.58
C TYR A 16 -2.24 -11.39 3.93
N ASP A 17 -1.43 -12.43 4.00
CA ASP A 17 -1.19 -13.17 5.23
C ASP A 17 -0.24 -12.38 6.15
N ALA A 18 0.82 -11.79 5.58
CA ALA A 18 1.80 -11.00 6.33
C ALA A 18 1.20 -9.77 7.03
N TYR A 19 0.15 -9.17 6.45
CA TYR A 19 -0.55 -8.01 7.02
C TYR A 19 -1.92 -8.34 7.60
N GLY A 20 -2.34 -9.61 7.64
CA GLY A 20 -3.72 -10.03 7.94
C GLY A 20 -4.24 -9.67 9.35
N ASN A 21 -3.36 -9.33 10.29
CA ASN A 21 -3.74 -8.92 11.65
C ASN A 21 -3.45 -7.41 11.89
N PRO A 22 -4.41 -6.50 11.65
CA PRO A 22 -4.19 -5.06 11.79
C PRO A 22 -3.97 -4.57 13.22
N PRO A 23 -3.12 -3.54 13.44
CA PRO A 23 -3.49 -2.47 14.35
C PRO A 23 -4.68 -1.67 13.77
N GLY A 24 -5.47 -1.00 14.62
CA GLY A 24 -6.66 -0.24 14.19
C GLY A 24 -6.40 0.88 13.16
N LEU A 25 -5.15 1.32 13.00
CA LEU A 25 -4.73 2.26 11.97
C LEU A 25 -3.42 1.78 11.32
N ARG A 26 -3.35 1.89 9.99
CA ARG A 26 -2.12 1.65 9.22
C ARG A 26 -1.81 2.85 8.34
N LEU A 27 -0.52 3.09 8.16
CA LEU A 27 0.01 4.04 7.18
C LEU A 27 0.79 3.26 6.12
N GLY A 28 0.39 3.42 4.86
CA GLY A 28 1.11 2.90 3.69
C GLY A 28 1.65 4.07 2.90
N MET A 29 2.97 4.10 2.72
CA MET A 29 3.70 5.20 2.09
C MET A 29 4.86 4.63 1.27
N VAL A 30 5.19 5.29 0.17
CA VAL A 30 6.43 5.08 -0.59
C VAL A 30 7.23 6.37 -0.54
N MET A 31 8.56 6.23 -0.49
CA MET A 31 9.51 7.34 -0.49
C MET A 31 10.78 6.91 -1.20
N SER A 32 11.47 7.85 -1.84
CA SER A 32 12.83 7.66 -2.33
C SER A 32 13.83 7.62 -1.16
N VAL A 33 15.06 7.20 -1.47
CA VAL A 33 16.15 7.07 -0.49
C VAL A 33 16.53 8.41 0.15
N ASP A 34 16.36 9.52 -0.57
CA ASP A 34 16.63 10.87 -0.08
C ASP A 34 15.45 11.50 0.69
N GLY A 35 14.35 10.78 0.84
CA GLY A 35 13.18 11.25 1.59
C GLY A 35 12.09 11.90 0.77
N SER A 36 12.27 12.04 -0.55
CA SER A 36 11.22 12.56 -1.42
C SER A 36 10.03 11.61 -1.50
N VAL A 37 8.82 12.17 -1.43
CA VAL A 37 7.55 11.42 -1.50
C VAL A 37 6.87 11.57 -2.84
N THR A 38 7.49 12.30 -3.76
CA THR A 38 7.06 12.44 -5.14
C THR A 38 8.27 12.36 -6.08
N ASP A 39 8.03 11.98 -7.33
CA ASP A 39 8.96 12.17 -8.44
C ASP A 39 9.07 13.65 -8.84
N ALA A 40 9.85 13.92 -9.89
CA ALA A 40 10.11 15.28 -10.38
C ALA A 40 8.85 15.99 -10.89
N GLU A 41 7.84 15.21 -11.31
CA GLU A 41 6.55 15.68 -11.79
C GLU A 41 5.53 15.86 -10.65
N GLY A 42 5.89 15.53 -9.41
CA GLY A 42 5.05 15.69 -8.22
C GLY A 42 4.16 14.47 -7.92
N TRP A 43 4.49 13.28 -8.41
CA TRP A 43 3.69 12.06 -8.29
C TRP A 43 4.36 10.93 -7.52
N THR A 44 3.56 10.04 -6.94
CA THR A 44 4.05 8.90 -6.14
C THR A 44 4.26 7.63 -6.97
N ASP A 45 3.68 7.54 -8.17
CA ASP A 45 3.66 6.31 -8.97
C ASP A 45 5.04 5.96 -9.54
N GLY A 46 5.87 6.97 -9.83
CA GLY A 46 7.26 6.80 -10.24
C GLY A 46 8.21 6.28 -9.15
N LEU A 47 7.83 6.36 -7.87
CA LEU A 47 8.65 5.88 -6.74
C LEU A 47 8.44 4.39 -6.45
N GLY A 48 7.27 3.87 -6.82
CA GLY A 48 6.85 2.49 -6.54
C GLY A 48 7.19 1.51 -7.67
N GLY A 49 6.84 0.25 -7.45
CA GLY A 49 6.98 -0.81 -8.43
C GLY A 49 5.94 -1.91 -8.25
N ALA A 50 6.02 -2.99 -9.04
CA ALA A 50 5.03 -4.07 -8.99
C ALA A 50 4.86 -4.69 -7.59
N ALA A 51 5.95 -4.80 -6.83
CA ALA A 51 5.93 -5.29 -5.45
C ALA A 51 5.23 -4.32 -4.49
N ASP A 52 5.54 -3.03 -4.56
CA ASP A 52 4.87 -1.98 -3.77
C ASP A 52 3.36 -1.97 -4.05
N PHE A 53 2.97 -1.93 -5.34
CA PHE A 53 1.56 -1.98 -5.71
C PHE A 53 0.85 -3.26 -5.24
N ARG A 54 1.57 -4.39 -5.12
CA ARG A 54 1.01 -5.63 -4.54
C ARG A 54 0.69 -5.44 -3.06
N VAL A 55 1.58 -4.82 -2.30
CA VAL A 55 1.35 -4.48 -0.88
C VAL A 55 0.24 -3.43 -0.76
N PHE A 56 0.34 -2.31 -1.48
CA PHE A 56 -0.65 -1.24 -1.48
C PHE A 56 -2.08 -1.73 -1.70
N ARG A 57 -2.30 -2.58 -2.73
CA ARG A 57 -3.63 -3.15 -3.01
C ARG A 57 -4.11 -4.08 -1.90
N THR A 58 -3.20 -4.87 -1.33
CA THR A 58 -3.52 -5.79 -0.24
C THR A 58 -3.94 -5.04 1.01
N LEU A 59 -3.21 -3.99 1.40
CA LEU A 59 -3.55 -3.17 2.56
C LEU A 59 -4.93 -2.53 2.40
N ARG A 60 -5.29 -2.08 1.20
CA ARG A 60 -6.64 -1.54 0.90
C ARG A 60 -7.72 -2.61 0.92
N ALA A 61 -7.40 -3.85 0.56
CA ALA A 61 -8.34 -4.97 0.65
C ALA A 61 -8.65 -5.36 2.11
N LEU A 62 -7.62 -5.36 2.96
CA LEU A 62 -7.69 -5.66 4.38
C LEU A 62 -8.24 -4.50 5.24
N ALA A 63 -8.48 -3.32 4.65
CA ALA A 63 -8.97 -2.15 5.37
C ALA A 63 -10.50 -2.04 5.27
N ASP A 64 -11.14 -1.73 6.40
CA ASP A 64 -12.56 -1.41 6.46
C ASP A 64 -12.87 -0.05 5.85
N ALA A 65 -12.01 0.93 6.10
CA ALA A 65 -12.08 2.27 5.54
C ALA A 65 -10.69 2.75 5.11
N ILE A 66 -10.67 3.69 4.16
CA ILE A 66 -9.44 4.30 3.65
C ILE A 66 -9.54 5.80 3.87
N LEU A 67 -8.63 6.33 4.69
CA LEU A 67 -8.48 7.76 4.90
C LEU A 67 -7.48 8.33 3.89
N VAL A 68 -7.84 9.41 3.22
CA VAL A 68 -6.97 10.12 2.27
C VAL A 68 -7.10 11.63 2.50
N GLY A 69 -5.97 12.33 2.50
CA GLY A 69 -5.95 13.78 2.58
C GLY A 69 -6.59 14.42 1.35
N ALA A 70 -7.37 15.48 1.56
CA ALA A 70 -8.08 16.16 0.47
C ALA A 70 -7.14 16.73 -0.61
N GLY A 71 -5.90 17.11 -0.25
CA GLY A 71 -4.87 17.52 -1.21
C GLY A 71 -4.56 16.44 -2.25
N THR A 72 -4.42 15.18 -1.80
CA THR A 72 -4.21 14.03 -2.68
C THR A 72 -5.42 13.76 -3.57
N VAL A 73 -6.64 13.87 -3.02
CA VAL A 73 -7.87 13.66 -3.79
C VAL A 73 -8.01 14.69 -4.92
N ARG A 74 -7.70 15.97 -4.63
CA ARG A 74 -7.81 17.07 -5.60
C ARG A 74 -6.85 16.96 -6.79
N THR A 75 -5.87 16.07 -6.76
CA THR A 75 -5.03 15.78 -7.93
C THR A 75 -5.81 15.16 -9.08
N GLY A 76 -7.01 14.61 -8.83
CA GLY A 76 -7.84 13.95 -9.83
C GLY A 76 -7.34 12.56 -10.26
N ARG A 77 -6.18 12.12 -9.76
CA ARG A 77 -5.57 10.81 -10.11
C ARG A 77 -5.99 9.67 -9.20
N LEU A 78 -6.56 9.98 -8.02
CA LEU A 78 -7.14 8.96 -7.16
C LEU A 78 -8.58 8.65 -7.59
N GLY A 79 -8.76 7.53 -8.28
CA GLY A 79 -10.08 7.01 -8.61
C GLY A 79 -10.80 6.36 -7.41
N PRO A 80 -12.07 5.96 -7.58
CA PRO A 80 -12.81 5.22 -6.57
C PRO A 80 -12.05 3.99 -6.09
N ALA A 81 -12.12 3.70 -4.80
CA ALA A 81 -11.49 2.50 -4.23
C ALA A 81 -12.17 1.24 -4.78
N ARG A 82 -11.49 0.56 -5.72
CA ARG A 82 -11.96 -0.71 -6.30
C ARG A 82 -10.99 -1.83 -5.97
N LEU A 83 -11.51 -2.93 -5.43
CA LEU A 83 -10.73 -4.13 -5.17
C LEU A 83 -10.58 -4.95 -6.46
N ARG A 84 -9.38 -5.51 -6.67
CA ARG A 84 -9.17 -6.53 -7.70
C ARG A 84 -9.98 -7.79 -7.35
N ARG A 85 -10.37 -8.55 -8.37
CA ARG A 85 -11.26 -9.73 -8.22
C ARG A 85 -10.70 -10.76 -7.23
N ASP A 86 -9.40 -11.02 -7.29
CA ASP A 86 -8.67 -11.93 -6.41
C ASP A 86 -8.73 -11.48 -4.95
N LEU A 87 -8.43 -10.21 -4.68
CA LEU A 87 -8.48 -9.65 -3.32
C LEU A 87 -9.90 -9.55 -2.77
N ARG A 88 -10.88 -9.23 -3.62
CA ARG A 88 -12.30 -9.23 -3.24
C ARG A 88 -12.78 -10.63 -2.82
N ALA A 89 -12.35 -11.68 -3.54
CA ALA A 89 -12.71 -13.05 -3.22
C ALA A 89 -12.14 -13.51 -1.86
N ARG A 90 -10.98 -12.98 -1.47
CA ARG A 90 -10.35 -13.28 -0.17
C ARG A 90 -11.00 -12.53 0.99
N ARG A 91 -11.50 -11.31 0.77
CA ARG A 91 -12.14 -10.50 1.82
C ARG A 91 -13.51 -11.03 2.25
N GLY A 92 -14.23 -11.71 1.34
CA GLY A 92 -15.56 -12.27 1.61
C GLY A 92 -15.56 -13.63 2.31
N ARG A 93 -14.40 -14.10 2.79
CA ARG A 93 -14.25 -15.27 3.65
C ARG A 93 -13.95 -14.80 5.07
#